data_AF-E7N5X1-F1
#
_entry.id   AF-E7N5X1-F1
#
_cell.length_a   1.000
_cell.length_b   1.000
_cell.length_c   1.000
_cell.angle_alpha   90.00
_cell.angle_beta   90.00
_cell.angle_gamma   90.00
#
_symmetry.space_group_name_H-M   'P 1'
#
loop_
_entity.id
_entity.type
_entity.pdbx_description
1 polymer ?
#
loop_
_entity_poly.entity_id
_entity_poly.type
_entity_poly.pdbx_seq_one_letter_code
_entity_poly.pdbx_strand_id
1 'polypeptide(L)'
;MDRYPGPVTTAAPPAAPGAPVPPTSGPGLFISFEGGDGVGKTTQIRILADLLAAADVDHILTREPGGTELGVEIRRLLLHGGHVAPRAEALLYAADRAHHIATRVRPAL
;
A
#
# COMPACT_ATOMS: atom_id res chain seq x y z
N MET A 1 13.53 -19.16 31.78
CA MET A 1 12.27 -18.40 31.69
C MET A 1 12.62 -16.95 32.02
N ASP A 2 13.20 -16.26 31.03
CA ASP A 2 13.91 -15.01 31.24
C ASP A 2 13.02 -13.82 30.88
N ARG A 3 12.85 -12.90 31.82
CA ARG A 3 12.09 -11.66 31.65
C ARG A 3 13.01 -10.63 31.02
N TYR A 4 12.62 -10.08 29.87
CA TYR A 4 13.28 -8.93 29.26
C TYR A 4 12.67 -7.64 29.84
N PRO A 5 13.44 -6.71 30.44
CA PRO A 5 13.00 -5.34 30.63
C PRO A 5 13.58 -4.48 29.49
N GLY A 6 12.74 -4.15 28.50
CA GLY A 6 13.05 -3.07 27.55
C GLY A 6 12.80 -1.70 28.19
N PRO A 7 13.46 -0.63 27.74
CA PRO A 7 13.28 0.71 28.30
C PRO A 7 11.85 1.21 28.03
N VAL A 8 11.15 1.57 29.10
CA VAL A 8 9.87 2.27 29.01
C VAL A 8 10.18 3.71 28.60
N THR A 9 10.07 4.00 27.29
CA THR A 9 10.09 5.40 26.84
C THR A 9 8.85 6.09 27.38
N THR A 10 9.06 7.14 28.16
CA THR A 10 7.98 7.95 28.72
C THR A 10 7.33 8.68 27.55
N ALA A 11 6.06 8.36 27.26
CA ALA A 11 5.32 9.06 26.22
C ALA A 11 5.17 10.54 26.62
N ALA A 12 5.47 11.44 25.68
CA ALA A 12 5.19 12.86 25.83
C ALA A 12 3.68 13.08 26.01
N PRO A 13 3.25 14.15 26.73
CA PRO A 13 1.84 14.43 26.96
C PRO A 13 1.09 14.63 25.63
N PRO A 14 -0.21 14.27 25.57
CA PRO A 14 -0.99 14.40 24.33
C PRO A 14 -1.02 15.86 23.88
N ALA A 15 -0.69 16.08 22.61
CA ALA A 15 -0.80 17.38 21.97
C ALA A 15 -2.27 17.84 21.96
N ALA A 16 -2.48 19.16 22.06
CA ALA A 16 -3.79 19.77 22.00
C ALA A 16 -4.53 19.36 20.71
N PRO A 17 -5.85 19.13 20.76
CA PRO A 17 -6.63 18.75 19.57
C PRO A 17 -6.55 19.85 18.50
N GLY A 18 -6.00 19.51 17.33
CA GLY A 18 -5.91 20.39 16.15
C GLY A 18 -4.51 20.81 15.71
N ALA A 19 -3.44 20.36 16.38
CA ALA A 19 -2.07 20.53 15.85
C ALA A 19 -1.79 19.47 14.77
N PRO A 20 -1.18 19.84 13.62
CA PRO A 20 -0.75 18.86 12.62
C PRO A 20 0.19 17.85 13.27
N VAL A 21 -0.14 16.57 13.16
CA VAL A 21 0.69 15.48 13.64
C VAL A 21 2.04 15.60 12.90
N PRO A 22 3.16 15.78 13.62
CA PRO A 22 4.46 15.84 12.96
C PRO A 22 4.71 14.52 12.22
N PRO A 23 5.32 14.54 11.03
CA PRO A 23 5.62 13.31 10.31
C PRO A 23 6.42 12.39 11.24
N THR A 24 5.99 11.14 11.36
CA THR A 24 6.67 10.16 12.21
C THR A 24 8.07 9.94 11.65
N SER A 25 9.09 10.17 12.48
CA SER A 25 10.52 10.12 12.09
C SER A 25 11.04 8.68 11.84
N GLY A 26 10.18 7.74 11.43
CA GLY A 26 10.51 6.36 11.10
C GLY A 26 10.24 6.05 9.62
N PRO A 27 10.82 4.97 9.07
CA PRO A 27 10.54 4.55 7.70
C PRO A 27 9.05 4.22 7.51
N GLY A 28 8.49 4.52 6.33
CA GLY A 28 7.12 4.14 6.01
C GLY A 28 6.90 2.62 6.01
N LEU A 29 5.65 2.18 6.16
CA LEU A 29 5.27 0.77 6.13
C LEU A 29 4.54 0.44 4.82
N PHE A 30 5.05 -0.54 4.08
CA PHE A 30 4.38 -1.07 2.89
C PHE A 30 3.65 -2.37 3.19
N ILE A 31 2.34 -2.40 2.96
CA ILE A 31 1.46 -3.56 3.19
C ILE A 31 0.85 -4.02 1.86
N SER A 32 1.05 -5.29 1.48
CA SER A 32 0.42 -5.90 0.30
C SER A 32 -0.62 -6.94 0.69
N PHE A 33 -1.80 -6.89 0.07
CA PHE A 33 -2.84 -7.91 0.21
C PHE A 33 -2.85 -8.83 -1.02
N GLU A 34 -2.56 -10.11 -0.81
CA GLU A 34 -2.45 -11.12 -1.87
C GLU A 34 -3.49 -12.24 -1.74
N GLY A 35 -3.78 -12.92 -2.84
CA GLY A 35 -4.72 -14.05 -2.89
C GLY A 35 -5.51 -14.13 -4.19
N GLY A 36 -6.25 -15.22 -4.40
CA GLY A 36 -7.08 -15.44 -5.59
C GLY A 36 -8.23 -14.45 -5.74
N ASP A 37 -8.95 -14.51 -6.86
CA ASP A 37 -10.12 -13.67 -7.08
C ASP A 37 -11.28 -14.04 -6.14
N GLY A 38 -12.07 -13.05 -5.73
CA GLY A 38 -13.22 -13.26 -4.84
C GLY A 38 -12.90 -13.52 -3.36
N VAL A 39 -11.63 -13.66 -2.96
CA VAL A 39 -11.27 -13.95 -1.54
C VAL A 39 -11.44 -12.77 -0.58
N GLY A 40 -11.94 -11.62 -1.06
CA GLY A 40 -12.25 -10.46 -0.21
C GLY A 40 -11.11 -9.45 -0.01
N LYS A 41 -10.03 -9.49 -0.81
CA LYS A 41 -8.89 -8.56 -0.70
C LYS A 41 -9.33 -7.09 -0.66
N THR A 42 -10.17 -6.66 -1.59
CA THR A 42 -10.68 -5.28 -1.65
C THR A 42 -11.46 -4.88 -0.41
N THR A 43 -12.22 -5.82 0.17
CA THR A 43 -12.95 -5.60 1.43
C THR A 43 -11.98 -5.39 2.57
N GLN A 44 -10.96 -6.24 2.70
CA GLN A 44 -9.96 -6.14 3.77
C GLN A 44 -9.11 -4.86 3.66
N ILE A 45 -8.74 -4.45 2.43
CA ILE A 45 -8.05 -3.18 2.18
C ILE A 45 -8.89 -1.99 2.68
N ARG A 46 -10.19 -1.98 2.37
CA ARG A 46 -11.10 -0.92 2.83
C ARG A 46 -11.25 -0.88 4.35
N ILE A 47 -11.43 -2.05 4.96
CA ILE A 47 -11.51 -2.16 6.43
C ILE A 47 -10.22 -1.60 7.07
N LEU A 48 -9.05 -1.99 6.56
CA LEU A 48 -7.79 -1.46 7.08
C LEU A 48 -7.68 0.06 6.88
N ALA A 49 -8.05 0.57 5.72
CA ALA A 49 -8.03 2.01 5.43
C ALA A 49 -8.92 2.80 6.40
N ASP A 50 -10.14 2.31 6.65
CA ASP A 50 -11.08 2.94 7.58
C ASP A 50 -10.53 2.93 9.01
N LEU A 51 -9.88 1.84 9.43
CA LEU A 51 -9.23 1.75 10.75
C LEU A 51 -8.04 2.71 10.88
N LEU A 52 -7.21 2.84 9.84
CA LEU A 52 -6.08 3.78 9.81
C LEU A 52 -6.57 5.23 9.83
N ALA A 53 -7.61 5.55 9.05
CA ALA A 53 -8.24 6.87 9.05
C ALA A 53 -8.81 7.22 10.43
N ALA A 54 -9.52 6.27 11.07
CA ALA A 54 -10.08 6.47 12.42
C ALA A 54 -8.99 6.65 13.50
N ALA A 55 -7.78 6.15 13.25
CA ALA A 55 -6.62 6.30 14.12
C ALA A 55 -5.74 7.52 13.78
N ASP A 56 -6.15 8.37 12.82
CA ASP A 56 -5.38 9.53 12.34
C ASP A 56 -3.98 9.14 11.80
N VAL A 57 -3.90 7.98 11.13
CA VAL A 57 -2.69 7.49 10.48
C VAL A 57 -2.75 7.77 8.98
N ASP A 58 -1.82 8.61 8.51
CA ASP A 58 -1.63 8.87 7.09
C ASP A 58 -1.35 7.59 6.30
N HIS A 59 -2.09 7.40 5.21
CA HIS A 59 -1.95 6.22 4.37
C HIS A 59 -2.34 6.50 2.93
N ILE A 60 -1.76 5.72 2.02
CA ILE A 60 -2.07 5.76 0.59
C ILE A 60 -2.55 4.38 0.17
N LEU A 61 -3.73 4.33 -0.45
CA LEU A 61 -4.23 3.13 -1.11
C LEU A 61 -3.77 3.10 -2.56
N THR A 62 -3.28 1.94 -2.99
CA THR A 62 -2.92 1.69 -4.38
C THR A 62 -3.11 0.22 -4.75
N ARG A 63 -2.92 -0.13 -6.03
CA ARG A 63 -3.11 -1.50 -6.54
C ARG A 63 -2.24 -1.79 -7.76
N GLU A 64 -2.02 -3.07 -8.01
CA GLU A 64 -1.41 -3.57 -9.25
C GLU A 64 -2.32 -4.64 -9.88
N PRO A 65 -2.45 -4.69 -11.21
CA PRO A 65 -2.13 -3.63 -12.16
C PRO A 65 -3.17 -2.50 -12.09
N GLY A 66 -2.74 -1.26 -12.34
CA GLY A 66 -3.66 -0.12 -12.41
C GLY A 66 -3.50 0.97 -11.37
N GLY A 67 -2.40 1.00 -10.62
CA GLY A 67 -2.10 2.01 -9.62
C GLY A 67 -1.59 3.33 -10.20
N THR A 68 -1.40 3.44 -11.52
CA THR A 68 -0.88 4.63 -12.23
C THR A 68 -1.62 4.82 -13.55
N GLU A 69 -1.46 5.96 -14.22
CA GLU A 69 -2.04 6.17 -15.57
C GLU A 69 -1.56 5.10 -16.57
N LEU A 70 -0.25 4.85 -16.61
CA LEU A 70 0.32 3.75 -17.41
C LEU A 70 -0.25 2.39 -16.98
N GLY A 71 -0.36 2.16 -15.68
CA GLY A 71 -0.90 0.92 -15.13
C GLY A 71 -2.36 0.69 -15.51
N VAL A 72 -3.17 1.74 -15.64
CA VAL A 72 -4.58 1.63 -16.08
C VAL A 72 -4.63 1.14 -17.53
N GLU A 73 -3.77 1.64 -18.40
CA GLU A 73 -3.68 1.16 -19.79
C GLU A 73 -3.18 -0.28 -19.87
N ILE A 74 -2.16 -0.63 -19.09
CA ILE A 74 -1.67 -2.01 -19.00
C ILE A 74 -2.77 -2.94 -18.50
N ARG A 75 -3.49 -2.56 -17.45
CA ARG A 75 -4.64 -3.33 -16.92
C ARG A 75 -5.70 -3.54 -17.99
N ARG A 76 -6.02 -2.52 -18.78
CA ARG A 76 -6.99 -2.61 -19.87
C ARG A 76 -6.55 -3.66 -20.90
N LEU A 77 -5.27 -3.66 -21.30
CA LEU A 77 -4.73 -4.67 -22.21
C LEU A 77 -4.80 -6.09 -21.63
N LEU A 78 -4.50 -6.25 -20.33
CA LEU A 78 -4.51 -7.55 -19.66
C LEU A 78 -5.92 -8.14 -19.47
N LEU A 79 -6.92 -7.30 -19.15
CA LEU A 79 -8.26 -7.78 -18.80
C LEU A 79 -9.27 -7.75 -19.95
N HIS A 80 -9.05 -6.88 -20.93
CA HIS A 80 -10.00 -6.62 -22.01
C HIS A 80 -9.35 -6.67 -23.40
N GLY A 81 -8.04 -6.91 -23.48
CA GLY A 81 -7.34 -7.13 -24.74
C GLY A 81 -7.68 -8.46 -25.39
N GLY A 82 -7.18 -8.64 -26.61
CA GLY A 82 -7.15 -9.96 -27.25
C GLY A 82 -6.09 -10.87 -26.61
N HIS A 83 -5.85 -12.02 -27.23
CA HIS A 83 -4.85 -12.97 -26.76
C HIS A 83 -3.44 -12.34 -26.66
N VAL A 84 -2.85 -12.42 -25.47
CA VAL A 84 -1.45 -12.06 -25.20
C VAL A 84 -0.68 -13.34 -24.88
N ALA A 85 0.47 -13.56 -25.51
CA ALA A 85 1.30 -14.72 -25.20
C ALA A 85 1.76 -14.67 -23.72
N PRO A 86 1.85 -15.79 -22.99
CA PRO A 86 2.12 -15.79 -21.55
C PRO A 86 3.35 -15.00 -21.11
N ARG A 87 4.42 -15.03 -21.91
CA ARG A 87 5.64 -14.25 -21.63
C ARG A 87 5.41 -12.74 -21.76
N ALA A 88 4.63 -12.31 -22.74
CA ALA A 88 4.29 -10.90 -22.91
C ALA A 88 3.36 -10.42 -21.77
N GLU A 89 2.42 -11.26 -21.34
CA GLU A 89 1.56 -10.97 -20.20
C GLU A 89 2.37 -10.74 -18.91
N ALA A 90 3.30 -11.64 -18.59
CA ALA A 90 4.19 -11.49 -17.44
C ALA A 90 5.04 -10.20 -17.51
N LEU A 91 5.52 -9.84 -18.69
CA LEU A 91 6.29 -8.61 -18.89
C LEU A 91 5.42 -7.35 -18.73
N LEU A 92 4.15 -7.40 -19.10
CA LEU A 92 3.21 -6.29 -18.88
C LEU A 92 2.93 -6.08 -17.38
N TYR A 93 2.69 -7.15 -16.61
CA TYR A 93 2.61 -7.06 -15.15
C TYR A 93 3.89 -6.49 -14.53
N ALA A 94 5.06 -6.93 -15.00
CA ALA A 94 6.35 -6.42 -14.53
C ALA A 94 6.55 -4.94 -14.87
N ALA A 95 6.10 -4.49 -16.04
CA ALA A 95 6.17 -3.09 -16.46
C ALA A 95 5.28 -2.18 -15.60
N ASP A 96 4.03 -2.58 -15.34
CA ASP A 96 3.13 -1.87 -14.42
C ASP A 96 3.77 -1.74 -13.03
N ARG A 97 4.22 -2.86 -12.45
CA ARG A 97 4.87 -2.89 -11.14
C ARG A 97 6.09 -1.99 -11.07
N ALA A 98 7.00 -2.09 -12.04
CA ALA A 98 8.23 -1.29 -12.05
C ALA A 98 7.93 0.22 -12.05
N HIS A 99 6.97 0.65 -12.88
CA HIS A 99 6.55 2.04 -12.92
C HIS A 99 5.84 2.46 -11.62
N HIS A 100 4.92 1.63 -11.15
CA HIS A 100 4.13 1.89 -9.93
C HIS A 100 5.02 2.02 -8.69
N ILE A 101 6.01 1.14 -8.53
CA ILE A 101 6.98 1.22 -7.43
C ILE A 101 7.78 2.51 -7.51
N ALA A 102 8.25 2.89 -8.71
CA ALA A 102 9.08 4.08 -8.89
C ALA A 102 8.33 5.40 -8.66
N THR A 103 7.05 5.47 -9.04
CA THR A 103 6.30 6.74 -9.06
C THR A 103 5.26 6.90 -7.96
N ARG A 104 4.83 5.81 -7.30
CA ARG A 104 3.83 5.85 -6.22
C ARG A 104 4.35 5.30 -4.91
N VAL A 105 4.93 4.09 -4.90
CA VAL A 105 5.28 3.40 -3.65
C VAL A 105 6.55 3.98 -3.02
N ARG A 106 7.68 4.03 -3.73
CA ARG A 106 8.94 4.53 -3.17
C ARG A 106 8.88 5.98 -2.65
N PRO A 107 8.20 6.93 -3.32
CA PRO A 107 8.08 8.29 -2.81
C PRO A 107 7.28 8.41 -1.49
N ALA A 108 6.51 7.38 -1.13
CA ALA A 108 5.65 7.36 0.06
C ALA A 108 6.26 6.57 1.24
N LEU A 109 7.47 6.02 1.09
CA LEU A 109 8.16 5.20 2.10
C LEU A 109 9.42 5.90 2.60
#